data_AF-A0A534NSV1-F1
#
_entry.id   AF-A0A534NSV1-F1
#
_cell.length_a   1.000
_cell.length_b   1.000
_cell.length_c   1.000
_cell.angle_alpha   90.00
_cell.angle_beta   90.00
_cell.angle_gamma   90.00
#
_symmetry.space_group_name_H-M   'P 1'
#
loop_
_entity.id
_entity.type
_entity.pdbx_description
1 polymer ?
#
loop_
_entity_poly.entity_id
_entity_poly.type
_entity_poly.pdbx_seq_one_letter_code
_entity_poly.pdbx_strand_id
1 'polypeptide(L)'
;MTRWATLLALLAAPCREEAPPAPAAGSCLDRQLAAKGLNPFGDPPDTMYAGGTPLFDEKTGRSIPREQYVFSRHPEIARACAADAGP
;
A
#
# COMPACT_ATOMS: atom_id res chain seq x y z
N MET A 1 -28.45 -27.57 44.09
CA MET A 1 -27.20 -28.34 44.24
C MET A 1 -26.15 -27.69 43.34
N THR A 2 -25.09 -27.22 43.96
CA THR A 2 -23.98 -26.39 43.46
C THR A 2 -22.97 -27.21 42.66
N ARG A 3 -22.35 -26.61 41.62
CA ARG A 3 -20.98 -26.87 41.07
C ARG A 3 -20.79 -26.01 39.81
N TRP A 4 -20.16 -24.84 39.84
CA TRP A 4 -18.71 -24.58 39.76
C TRP A 4 -17.99 -25.33 38.62
N ALA A 5 -17.57 -24.58 37.60
CA ALA A 5 -16.23 -24.70 36.99
C ALA A 5 -15.98 -23.52 36.03
N THR A 6 -15.15 -22.61 36.51
CA THR A 6 -14.45 -21.57 35.76
C THR A 6 -13.58 -22.20 34.67
N LEU A 7 -13.56 -21.62 33.47
CA LEU A 7 -12.44 -21.78 32.55
C LEU A 7 -12.08 -20.43 31.94
N LEU A 8 -10.95 -19.89 32.41
CA LEU A 8 -10.21 -18.82 31.77
C LEU A 8 -9.76 -19.29 30.38
N ALA A 9 -10.22 -18.61 29.33
CA ALA A 9 -9.60 -18.70 28.02
C ALA A 9 -8.58 -17.56 27.87
N LEU A 10 -7.35 -17.80 28.34
CA LEU A 10 -6.17 -17.00 27.96
C LEU A 10 -5.74 -17.47 26.57
N LEU A 11 -6.31 -16.87 25.52
CA LEU A 11 -5.83 -17.01 24.17
C LEU A 11 -4.88 -15.84 23.88
N ALA A 12 -3.61 -16.18 23.67
CA ALA A 12 -2.61 -15.29 23.12
C ALA A 12 -3.19 -14.60 21.88
N ALA A 13 -3.30 -13.27 21.93
CA ALA A 13 -3.63 -12.49 20.75
C ALA A 13 -2.47 -12.71 19.76
N PRO A 14 -2.69 -13.29 18.57
CA PRO A 14 -1.65 -13.27 17.56
C PRO A 14 -1.33 -11.79 17.28
N CYS A 15 -0.05 -11.46 17.12
CA CYS A 15 0.30 -10.22 16.46
C CYS A 15 -0.51 -10.18 15.17
N ARG A 16 -1.49 -9.28 15.09
CA ARG A 16 -2.18 -9.04 13.83
C ARG A 16 -1.09 -8.55 12.89
N GLU A 17 -0.75 -9.38 11.91
CA GLU A 17 -0.17 -8.90 10.67
C GLU A 17 -1.20 -7.90 10.15
N GLU A 18 -1.01 -6.62 10.49
CA GLU A 18 -1.86 -5.54 10.01
C GLU A 18 -1.55 -5.46 8.51
N ALA A 19 -2.38 -6.13 7.71
CA ALA A 19 -2.34 -6.00 6.27
C ALA A 19 -2.31 -4.50 5.95
N PRO A 20 -1.45 -4.05 5.02
CA PRO A 20 -1.38 -2.64 4.66
C PRO A 20 -2.79 -2.14 4.38
N PRO A 21 -3.16 -0.94 4.87
CA PRO A 21 -4.53 -0.45 4.78
C PRO A 21 -4.99 -0.55 3.32
N ALA A 22 -6.12 -1.21 3.10
CA ALA A 22 -6.75 -1.22 1.78
C ALA A 22 -6.89 0.24 1.32
N PRO A 23 -6.52 0.58 0.07
CA PRO A 23 -6.58 1.95 -0.39
C PRO A 23 -8.02 2.47 -0.22
N ALA A 24 -8.20 3.50 0.61
CA ALA A 24 -9.48 4.11 0.90
C ALA A 24 -10.19 4.45 -0.40
N ALA A 25 -11.38 3.88 -0.66
CA ALA A 25 -12.21 4.09 -1.86
C ALA A 25 -11.36 4.52 -3.09
N GLY A 26 -10.50 3.59 -3.54
CA GLY A 26 -9.18 3.88 -4.12
C GLY A 26 -9.13 5.05 -5.11
N SER A 27 -8.12 5.90 -4.94
CA SER A 27 -7.75 6.95 -5.91
C SER A 27 -7.62 6.35 -7.32
N CYS A 28 -7.72 7.17 -8.38
CA CYS A 28 -7.49 6.66 -9.74
C CYS A 28 -6.15 5.90 -9.83
N LEU A 29 -5.10 6.46 -9.23
CA LEU A 29 -3.78 5.84 -9.18
C LEU A 29 -3.85 4.42 -8.59
N ASP A 30 -4.48 4.26 -7.43
CA ASP A 30 -4.53 2.95 -6.77
C ASP A 30 -5.39 1.94 -7.56
N ARG A 31 -6.47 2.39 -8.21
CA ARG A 31 -7.25 1.53 -9.13
C ARG A 31 -6.42 1.07 -10.32
N GLN A 32 -5.64 1.97 -10.92
CA GLN A 32 -4.78 1.65 -12.06
C GLN A 32 -3.66 0.69 -11.68
N LEU A 33 -3.03 0.90 -10.52
CA LEU A 33 -1.99 -0.01 -10.01
C LEU A 33 -2.56 -1.41 -9.75
N ALA A 34 -3.71 -1.48 -9.07
CA ALA A 34 -4.40 -2.74 -8.81
C ALA A 34 -4.81 -3.46 -10.10
N ALA A 35 -5.38 -2.75 -11.07
CA ALA A 35 -5.78 -3.31 -12.37
C ALA A 35 -4.59 -3.89 -13.16
N LYS A 36 -3.37 -3.39 -12.91
CA LYS A 36 -2.13 -3.84 -13.54
C LYS A 36 -1.36 -4.88 -12.71
N GLY A 37 -1.84 -5.22 -11.52
CA GLY A 37 -1.13 -6.14 -10.61
C GLY A 37 0.20 -5.58 -10.11
N LEU A 38 0.32 -4.25 -10.00
CA LEU A 38 1.52 -3.56 -9.54
C LEU A 38 1.44 -3.28 -8.04
N ASN A 39 2.61 -3.12 -7.41
CA ASN A 39 2.70 -2.71 -6.02
C ASN A 39 2.32 -1.21 -5.84
N PRO A 40 2.25 -0.68 -4.60
CA PRO A 40 1.85 0.70 -4.34
C PRO A 40 2.68 1.80 -5.02
N PHE A 41 3.88 1.46 -5.50
CA PHE A 41 4.83 2.36 -6.16
C PHE A 41 4.95 2.10 -7.67
N GLY A 42 4.17 1.18 -8.24
CA GLY A 42 4.19 0.87 -9.68
C GLY A 42 5.19 -0.21 -10.08
N ASP A 43 5.97 -0.75 -9.14
CA ASP A 43 6.93 -1.82 -9.45
C ASP A 43 6.24 -3.21 -9.29
N PRO A 44 6.84 -4.32 -9.77
CA PRO A 44 6.31 -5.67 -9.55
C PRO A 44 6.01 -5.98 -8.07
N PRO A 45 5.04 -6.85 -7.76
CA PRO A 45 4.58 -7.12 -6.39
C PRO A 45 5.70 -7.60 -5.45
N ASP A 46 6.66 -8.36 -5.97
CA ASP A 46 7.76 -8.94 -5.19
C ASP A 46 9.01 -8.03 -5.13
N THR A 47 8.87 -6.75 -5.50
CA THR A 47 9.98 -5.79 -5.48
C THR A 47 10.37 -5.45 -4.05
N MET A 48 11.64 -5.69 -3.71
CA MET A 48 12.25 -5.29 -2.44
C MET A 48 12.97 -3.95 -2.60
N TYR A 49 12.78 -3.04 -1.64
CA TYR A 49 13.50 -1.76 -1.60
C TYR A 49 14.52 -1.78 -0.46
N ALA A 50 15.80 -1.71 -0.81
CA ALA A 50 16.85 -1.50 0.18
C ALA A 50 16.68 -0.09 0.78
N GLY A 51 16.56 0.01 2.11
CA GLY A 51 16.45 1.31 2.79
C GLY A 51 15.02 1.85 2.96
N GLY A 52 13.97 1.08 2.63
CA GLY A 52 12.59 1.43 2.97
C GLY A 52 11.67 1.59 1.76
N THR A 53 11.45 2.82 1.29
CA THR A 53 10.62 3.10 0.10
C THR A 53 11.47 3.71 -1.00
N PRO A 54 11.10 3.56 -2.28
CA PRO A 54 11.90 4.11 -3.35
C PRO A 54 11.68 5.63 -3.53
N LEU A 55 10.90 6.24 -2.64
CA LEU A 55 10.58 7.67 -2.69
C LEU A 55 11.65 8.54 -2.05
N PHE A 56 12.57 7.96 -1.26
CA PHE A 56 13.62 8.67 -0.54
C PHE A 56 14.99 8.44 -1.19
N ASP A 57 15.68 9.53 -1.52
CA ASP A 57 17.06 9.52 -1.98
C ASP A 57 18.01 9.73 -0.80
N GLU A 58 18.63 8.65 -0.32
CA GLU A 58 19.57 8.66 0.80
C GLU A 58 20.82 9.51 0.54
N LYS A 59 21.22 9.72 -0.73
CA LYS A 59 22.40 10.55 -1.06
C LYS A 59 22.12 12.03 -0.87
N THR A 60 20.89 12.45 -1.14
CA THR A 60 20.49 13.87 -1.08
C THR A 60 19.61 14.21 0.12
N GLY A 61 19.06 13.20 0.80
CA GLY A 61 18.13 13.35 1.92
C GLY A 61 16.74 13.85 1.50
N ARG A 62 16.38 13.73 0.21
CA ARG A 62 15.12 14.27 -0.34
C ARG A 62 14.12 13.16 -0.63
N SER A 63 12.84 13.44 -0.40
CA SER A 63 11.75 12.58 -0.83
C SER A 63 11.00 13.18 -2.02
N ILE A 64 10.47 12.33 -2.90
CA ILE A 64 9.53 12.74 -3.93
C ILE A 64 8.11 12.22 -3.65
N PRO A 65 7.05 12.92 -4.12
CA PRO A 65 5.69 12.41 -4.07
C PRO A 65 5.55 11.07 -4.81
N ARG A 66 4.67 10.21 -4.31
CA ARG A 66 4.41 8.88 -4.89
C ARG A 66 3.88 8.99 -6.31
N GLU A 67 2.99 9.95 -6.55
CA GLU A 67 2.41 10.21 -7.87
C GLU A 67 3.51 10.57 -8.87
N GLN A 68 4.45 11.43 -8.47
CA GLN A 68 5.60 11.79 -9.31
C GLN A 68 6.45 10.55 -9.64
N TYR A 69 6.77 9.73 -8.63
CA TYR A 69 7.51 8.48 -8.81
C TYR A 69 6.78 7.53 -9.78
N VAL A 70 5.48 7.28 -9.57
CA VAL A 70 4.71 6.36 -10.41
C VAL A 70 4.54 6.89 -11.82
N PHE A 71 4.10 8.14 -12.00
CA PHE A 71 3.80 8.71 -13.32
C PHE A 71 5.03 8.86 -14.20
N SER A 72 6.22 9.03 -13.60
CA SER A 72 7.47 9.03 -14.36
C SER A 72 7.79 7.68 -15.03
N ARG A 73 7.36 6.56 -14.43
CA ARG A 73 7.55 5.20 -14.97
C ARG A 73 6.35 4.66 -15.73
N HIS A 74 5.16 5.08 -15.34
CA HIS A 74 3.89 4.65 -15.90
C HIS A 74 3.12 5.84 -16.48
N PRO A 75 3.62 6.45 -17.58
CA PRO A 75 2.95 7.59 -18.19
C PRO A 75 1.54 7.25 -18.67
N GLU A 76 1.21 5.98 -18.91
CA GLU A 76 -0.13 5.52 -19.25
C GLU A 76 -1.09 5.60 -18.06
N ILE A 77 -0.62 5.37 -16.83
CA ILE A 77 -1.43 5.56 -15.62
C ILE A 77 -1.72 7.06 -15.43
N ALA A 78 -0.72 7.91 -15.67
CA ALA A 78 -0.89 9.36 -15.59
C ALA A 78 -1.97 9.86 -16.55
N ARG A 79 -1.96 9.37 -17.81
CA ARG A 79 -2.98 9.71 -18.81
C ARG A 79 -4.38 9.22 -18.42
N ALA A 80 -4.49 8.00 -17.90
CA ALA A 80 -5.76 7.47 -17.43
C ALA A 80 -6.34 8.31 -16.29
N CYS A 81 -5.51 8.72 -15.34
CA CYS A 81 -5.96 9.55 -14.22
C CYS A 81 -6.23 11.01 -14.58
N ALA A 82 -5.54 11.56 -15.59
CA ALA A 82 -5.88 12.87 -16.12
C ALA A 82 -7.25 12.85 -16.83
N ALA A 83 -7.60 11.76 -17.51
CA ALA A 83 -8.91 11.61 -18.14
C ALA A 83 -10.06 11.49 -17.11
N ASP A 84 -9.80 10.84 -15.97
CA ASP A 84 -10.75 10.73 -14.85
C ASP A 84 -11.01 12.08 -14.14
N ALA A 85 -10.12 13.06 -14.26
CA ALA A 85 -10.23 14.35 -13.56
C ALA A 85 -11.23 15.32 -14.19
N GLY A 86 -11.63 15.09 -15.46
CA GLY A 86 -12.56 15.97 -16.20
C GLY A 86 -12.03 17.40 -16.44
N PRO A 87 -12.74 18.22 -17.25
CA PRO A 87 -12.50 19.67 -17.32
C PRO A 87 -12.93 20.41 -16.04
#